data_AF-A0A4Q3CAS1-F1
#
_entry.id   AF-A0A4Q3CAS1-F1
#
_cell.length_a   1.000
_cell.length_b   1.000
_cell.length_c   1.000
_cell.angle_alpha   90.00
_cell.angle_beta   90.00
_cell.angle_gamma   90.00
#
_symmetry.space_group_name_H-M   'P 1'
#
loop_
_entity.id
_entity.type
_entity.pdbx_description
1 polymer ?
#
loop_
_entity_poly.entity_id
_entity_poly.type
_entity_poly.pdbx_seq_one_letter_code
_entity_poly.pdbx_strand_id
1 'polypeptide(L)'
;MPPPAADATFAEPVAEEVSRPSLSGSFRTVPVPSGPGQFWRKLAAFAGPGYMVAVGYMDPGNWATDIAGGSAFGYTLLSVILFSNLMAMLLQALSAKLGIVTGLDLAQACRDAYGPKVRYALWGLCELAIIACDLAEVLGTAIALKLLFGIPLVWGVTITALDVLLILALQRYGFRKLEAFIIALLIVIALCFGVELALAQPSIAAIGAGLIPQAQIVTNPAMLYIAIGILGATVMPHNLYLHSS
;
A
#
# COMPACT_ATOMS: atom_id res chain seq x y z
N MET A 1 33.22 -61.06 0.18
CA MET A 1 33.05 -59.94 1.13
C MET A 1 32.25 -58.87 0.39
N PRO A 2 30.94 -58.70 0.67
CA PRO A 2 30.14 -57.64 0.07
C PRO A 2 30.45 -56.29 0.74
N PRO A 3 30.23 -55.15 0.07
CA PRO A 3 30.42 -53.83 0.67
C PRO A 3 29.35 -53.54 1.74
N PRO A 4 29.65 -52.67 2.74
CA PRO A 4 28.72 -52.35 3.81
C PRO A 4 27.53 -51.55 3.28
N ALA A 5 26.34 -51.89 3.75
CA ALA A 5 25.11 -51.14 3.48
C ALA A 5 25.21 -49.75 4.12
N ALA A 6 24.95 -48.72 3.32
CA ALA A 6 24.80 -47.36 3.83
C ALA A 6 23.41 -47.23 4.47
N ASP A 7 23.37 -47.24 5.80
CA ASP A 7 22.21 -46.82 6.58
C ASP A 7 22.01 -45.31 6.42
N ALA A 8 21.42 -44.91 5.29
CA ALA A 8 20.77 -43.61 5.16
C ALA A 8 19.36 -43.75 5.73
N THR A 9 19.24 -43.53 7.03
CA THR A 9 17.95 -43.24 7.66
C THR A 9 17.43 -41.94 7.06
N PHE A 10 16.57 -42.08 6.03
CA PHE A 10 15.73 -40.99 5.56
C PHE A 10 14.85 -40.57 6.75
N ALA A 11 15.13 -39.39 7.29
CA ALA A 11 14.20 -38.72 8.18
C ALA A 11 12.83 -38.69 7.50
N GLU A 12 11.81 -39.16 8.20
CA GLU A 12 10.43 -39.14 7.75
C GLU A 12 10.05 -37.74 7.26
N PRO A 13 9.24 -37.62 6.18
CA PRO A 13 8.78 -36.32 5.74
C PRO A 13 7.94 -35.71 6.86
N VAL A 14 8.41 -34.58 7.39
CA VAL A 14 7.61 -33.70 8.24
C VAL A 14 6.30 -33.48 7.51
N ALA A 15 5.20 -33.88 8.16
CA ALA A 15 3.84 -33.80 7.62
C ALA A 15 3.65 -32.48 6.87
N GLU A 16 3.25 -32.61 5.60
CA GLU A 16 2.92 -31.52 4.69
C GLU A 16 1.80 -30.69 5.34
N GLU A 17 2.18 -29.66 6.09
CA GLU A 17 1.27 -28.61 6.53
C GLU A 17 0.76 -27.97 5.24
N VAL A 18 -0.42 -28.40 4.77
CA VAL A 18 -1.08 -27.82 3.60
C VAL A 18 -1.11 -26.31 3.82
N SER A 19 -0.22 -25.59 3.12
CA SER A 19 -0.06 -24.15 3.26
C SER A 19 -1.42 -23.52 3.02
N ARG A 20 -2.02 -22.99 4.10
CA ARG A 20 -3.33 -22.36 4.01
C ARG A 20 -3.17 -21.17 3.07
N PRO A 21 -4.01 -21.03 2.03
CA PRO A 21 -3.92 -19.88 1.14
C PRO A 21 -4.08 -18.59 1.96
N SER A 22 -3.30 -17.57 1.58
CA SER A 22 -3.48 -16.20 2.05
C SER A 22 -4.93 -15.77 1.86
N LEU A 23 -5.49 -15.05 2.83
CA LEU A 23 -6.86 -14.53 2.79
C LEU A 23 -7.90 -15.60 2.36
N SER A 24 -7.95 -16.75 3.04
CA SER A 24 -8.79 -17.90 2.67
C SER A 24 -10.28 -17.58 2.42
N GLY A 25 -10.83 -16.51 3.01
CA GLY A 25 -12.19 -16.02 2.78
C GLY A 25 -12.41 -15.25 1.46
N SER A 26 -11.33 -14.81 0.79
CA SER A 26 -11.35 -14.05 -0.46
C SER A 26 -10.50 -14.67 -1.58
N PHE A 27 -9.71 -15.70 -1.28
CA PHE A 27 -8.83 -16.37 -2.24
C PHE A 27 -9.61 -16.91 -3.45
N ARG A 28 -9.27 -16.43 -4.65
CA ARG A 28 -9.88 -16.82 -5.95
C ARG A 28 -11.41 -16.66 -6.03
N THR A 29 -11.97 -15.67 -5.35
CA THR A 29 -13.43 -15.45 -5.35
C THR A 29 -13.98 -14.78 -6.62
N VAL A 30 -13.14 -14.10 -7.42
CA VAL A 30 -13.58 -13.41 -8.63
C VAL A 30 -13.43 -14.32 -9.86
N PRO A 31 -14.54 -14.72 -10.52
CA PRO A 31 -14.46 -15.52 -11.74
C PRO A 31 -13.93 -14.66 -12.90
N VAL A 32 -12.83 -15.11 -13.51
CA VAL A 32 -12.21 -14.42 -14.64
C VAL A 32 -12.90 -14.85 -15.94
N PRO A 33 -13.42 -13.92 -16.76
CA PRO A 33 -14.07 -14.27 -18.02
C PRO A 33 -13.09 -14.91 -19.01
N SER A 34 -13.35 -16.14 -19.46
CA SER A 34 -12.47 -16.87 -20.39
C SER A 34 -13.04 -16.87 -21.80
N GLY A 35 -12.86 -15.78 -22.55
CA GLY A 35 -13.26 -15.71 -23.97
C GLY A 35 -12.38 -14.79 -24.82
N PRO A 36 -12.21 -15.06 -26.13
CA PRO A 36 -11.52 -14.15 -27.04
C PRO A 36 -12.26 -12.80 -27.13
N GLY A 37 -11.53 -11.69 -27.18
CA GLY A 37 -12.09 -10.33 -27.28
C GLY A 37 -12.58 -9.68 -25.98
N GLN A 38 -12.41 -10.34 -24.81
CA GLN A 38 -12.92 -9.83 -23.53
C GLN A 38 -11.86 -9.11 -22.66
N PHE A 39 -10.84 -8.50 -23.28
CA PHE A 39 -9.74 -7.83 -22.56
C PHE A 39 -10.22 -6.83 -21.52
N TRP A 40 -11.14 -5.93 -21.87
CA TRP A 40 -11.69 -4.91 -20.96
C TRP A 40 -12.50 -5.50 -19.80
N ARG A 41 -13.24 -6.59 -20.04
CA ARG A 41 -13.99 -7.29 -18.96
C ARG A 41 -13.06 -8.06 -18.03
N LYS A 42 -11.96 -8.62 -18.55
CA LYS A 42 -10.89 -9.21 -17.74
C LYS A 42 -10.19 -8.14 -16.91
N LEU A 43 -9.81 -7.02 -17.52
CA LEU A 43 -9.16 -5.90 -16.83
C LEU A 43 -10.04 -5.39 -15.69
N ALA A 44 -11.33 -5.18 -15.92
CA ALA A 44 -12.28 -4.76 -14.90
C ALA A 44 -12.42 -5.78 -13.75
N ALA A 45 -12.31 -7.08 -14.02
CA ALA A 45 -12.35 -8.12 -12.99
C ALA A 45 -11.09 -8.15 -12.10
N PHE A 46 -9.94 -7.72 -12.63
CA PHE A 46 -8.67 -7.64 -11.89
C PHE A 46 -8.35 -6.26 -11.31
N ALA A 47 -9.17 -5.24 -11.61
CA ALA A 47 -8.90 -3.88 -11.17
C ALA A 47 -9.06 -3.69 -9.65
N GLY A 48 -9.96 -4.45 -9.01
CA GLY A 48 -10.30 -4.28 -7.59
C GLY A 48 -9.12 -4.44 -6.62
N PRO A 49 -8.33 -5.53 -6.69
CA PRO A 49 -7.12 -5.67 -5.88
C PRO A 49 -6.13 -4.51 -6.06
N GLY A 50 -5.94 -4.04 -7.30
CA GLY A 50 -5.07 -2.91 -7.59
C GLY A 50 -5.55 -1.61 -6.95
N TYR A 51 -6.86 -1.34 -6.94
CA TYR A 51 -7.43 -0.18 -6.27
C TYR A 51 -7.30 -0.23 -4.75
N MET A 52 -7.49 -1.41 -4.14
CA MET A 52 -7.31 -1.58 -2.69
C MET A 52 -5.87 -1.30 -2.27
N VAL A 53 -4.89 -1.70 -3.08
CA VAL A 53 -3.47 -1.38 -2.83
C VAL A 53 -3.19 0.10 -3.06
N ALA A 54 -3.75 0.70 -4.12
CA ALA A 54 -3.54 2.10 -4.45
C ALA A 54 -4.08 3.06 -3.37
N VAL A 55 -5.15 2.68 -2.64
CA VAL A 55 -5.71 3.53 -1.56
C VAL A 55 -4.68 3.79 -0.46
N GLY A 56 -3.84 2.80 -0.15
CA GLY A 56 -2.82 2.93 0.89
C GLY A 56 -1.78 4.00 0.56
N TYR A 57 -1.55 4.29 -0.71
CA TYR A 57 -0.63 5.35 -1.15
C TYR A 57 -1.23 6.76 -1.07
N MET A 58 -2.51 6.89 -0.74
CA MET A 58 -3.23 8.16 -0.65
C MET A 58 -3.57 8.54 0.80
N ASP A 59 -2.83 8.02 1.77
CA ASP A 59 -3.05 8.25 3.19
C ASP A 59 -2.64 9.67 3.64
N PRO A 60 -3.17 10.16 4.77
CA PRO A 60 -2.82 11.47 5.31
C PRO A 60 -1.33 11.66 5.63
N GLY A 61 -0.59 10.57 5.86
CA GLY A 61 0.85 10.59 6.09
C GLY A 61 1.62 11.15 4.89
N ASN A 62 1.29 10.69 3.69
CA ASN A 62 1.89 11.19 2.45
C ASN A 62 1.52 12.65 2.18
N TRP A 63 0.29 13.07 2.51
CA TRP A 63 -0.17 14.44 2.24
C TRP A 63 0.63 15.48 3.04
N ALA A 64 1.00 15.17 4.28
CA ALA A 64 1.78 16.07 5.11
C ALA A 64 3.14 16.41 4.46
N THR A 65 3.83 15.41 3.93
CA THR A 65 5.11 15.60 3.23
C THR A 65 4.95 16.32 1.90
N ASP A 66 3.89 16.02 1.14
CA ASP A 66 3.63 16.63 -0.17
C ASP A 66 3.25 18.10 -0.04
N ILE A 67 2.38 18.44 0.93
CA ILE A 67 1.96 19.82 1.20
C ILE A 67 3.15 20.63 1.73
N ALA A 68 3.93 20.07 2.67
CA ALA A 68 5.13 20.75 3.18
C ALA A 68 6.18 20.99 2.09
N GLY A 69 6.40 20.00 1.21
CA GLY A 69 7.29 20.10 0.06
C GLY A 69 6.82 21.16 -0.94
N GLY A 70 5.55 21.14 -1.30
CA GLY A 70 4.93 22.11 -2.21
C GLY A 70 4.94 23.53 -1.66
N SER A 71 4.63 23.72 -0.37
CA SER A 71 4.60 25.05 0.25
C SER A 71 5.99 25.66 0.40
N ALA A 72 7.01 24.83 0.67
CA ALA A 72 8.37 25.30 0.89
C ALA A 72 9.19 25.44 -0.40
N PHE A 73 8.99 24.54 -1.37
CA PHE A 73 9.87 24.39 -2.54
C PHE A 73 9.13 24.40 -3.88
N GLY A 74 7.83 24.72 -3.87
CA GLY A 74 7.00 24.76 -5.07
C GLY A 74 6.99 23.43 -5.81
N TYR A 75 7.17 23.46 -7.12
CA TYR A 75 7.10 22.28 -7.98
C TYR A 75 8.39 21.46 -8.05
N THR A 76 9.46 21.88 -7.37
CA THR A 76 10.81 21.28 -7.51
C THR A 76 10.85 19.80 -7.12
N LEU A 77 10.06 19.41 -6.12
CA LEU A 77 9.99 18.03 -5.61
C LEU A 77 9.04 17.11 -6.41
N LEU A 78 8.35 17.62 -7.45
CA LEU A 78 7.48 16.78 -8.29
C LEU A 78 8.24 15.64 -8.96
N SER A 79 9.48 15.89 -9.39
CA SER A 79 10.37 14.86 -9.94
C SER A 79 10.61 13.71 -8.93
N VAL A 80 10.77 14.01 -7.65
CA VAL A 80 10.96 13.01 -6.59
C VAL A 80 9.70 12.17 -6.43
N ILE A 81 8.52 12.81 -6.37
CA ILE A 81 7.22 12.14 -6.29
C ILE A 81 7.03 11.20 -7.49
N LEU A 82 7.38 11.65 -8.70
CA LEU A 82 7.30 10.85 -9.92
C LEU A 82 8.17 9.59 -9.82
N PHE A 83 9.46 9.74 -9.50
CA PHE A 83 10.36 8.59 -9.39
C PHE A 83 9.97 7.65 -8.25
N SER A 84 9.48 8.20 -7.14
CA SER A 84 8.96 7.41 -6.03
C SER A 84 7.78 6.55 -6.45
N ASN A 85 6.81 7.12 -7.18
CA ASN A 85 5.66 6.40 -7.71
C ASN A 85 6.06 5.34 -8.75
N LEU A 86 7.04 5.62 -9.61
CA LEU A 86 7.59 4.63 -10.54
C LEU A 86 8.20 3.44 -9.79
N MET A 87 8.95 3.70 -8.71
CA MET A 87 9.52 2.65 -7.87
C MET A 87 8.44 1.85 -7.14
N ALA A 88 7.40 2.51 -6.62
CA ALA A 88 6.25 1.83 -6.02
C ALA A 88 5.57 0.89 -7.02
N MET A 89 5.27 1.37 -8.24
CA MET A 89 4.65 0.54 -9.27
C MET A 89 5.50 -0.67 -9.63
N LEU A 90 6.83 -0.52 -9.70
CA LEU A 90 7.74 -1.64 -9.94
C LEU A 90 7.67 -2.67 -8.81
N LEU A 91 7.81 -2.24 -7.55
CA LEU A 91 7.77 -3.14 -6.39
C LEU A 91 6.40 -3.83 -6.26
N GLN A 92 5.33 -3.10 -6.49
CA GLN A 92 3.97 -3.63 -6.45
C GLN A 92 3.71 -4.65 -7.58
N ALA A 93 4.20 -4.38 -8.79
CA ALA A 93 4.12 -5.34 -9.89
C ALA A 93 4.89 -6.63 -9.60
N LEU A 94 6.04 -6.54 -8.92
CA LEU A 94 6.80 -7.71 -8.48
C LEU A 94 6.07 -8.49 -7.38
N SER A 95 5.46 -7.81 -6.42
CA SER A 95 4.68 -8.46 -5.36
C SER A 95 3.45 -9.18 -5.89
N ALA A 96 2.70 -8.53 -6.78
CA ALA A 96 1.57 -9.14 -7.47
C ALA A 96 2.01 -10.34 -8.32
N LYS A 97 3.14 -10.22 -9.04
CA LYS A 97 3.70 -11.33 -9.83
C LYS A 97 4.07 -12.52 -8.96
N LEU A 98 4.61 -12.30 -7.76
CA LEU A 98 4.88 -13.37 -6.81
C LEU A 98 3.59 -14.12 -6.48
N GLY A 99 2.57 -13.44 -5.97
CA GLY A 99 1.29 -14.06 -5.60
C GLY A 99 0.59 -14.80 -6.74
N ILE A 100 0.61 -14.22 -7.96
CA ILE A 100 0.00 -14.83 -9.15
C ILE A 100 0.75 -16.10 -9.60
N VAL A 101 2.09 -16.08 -9.57
CA VAL A 101 2.92 -17.17 -10.12
C VAL A 101 3.10 -18.31 -9.14
N THR A 102 3.39 -18.00 -7.86
CA THR A 102 3.67 -19.02 -6.84
C THR A 102 2.41 -19.46 -6.10
N GLY A 103 1.37 -18.63 -6.09
CA GLY A 103 0.19 -18.84 -5.24
C GLY A 103 0.47 -18.63 -3.74
N LEU A 104 1.64 -18.08 -3.40
CA LEU A 104 2.06 -17.77 -2.04
C LEU A 104 2.09 -16.25 -1.84
N ASP A 105 1.67 -15.80 -0.67
CA ASP A 105 1.91 -14.41 -0.26
C ASP A 105 3.40 -14.18 0.06
N LEU A 106 3.82 -12.92 0.10
CA LEU A 106 5.20 -12.54 0.37
C LEU A 106 5.65 -13.00 1.78
N ALA A 107 4.77 -13.05 2.78
CA ALA A 107 5.11 -13.50 4.12
C ALA A 107 5.34 -15.02 4.16
N GLN A 108 4.56 -15.79 3.41
CA GLN A 108 4.76 -17.22 3.19
C GLN A 108 6.07 -17.49 2.47
N ALA A 109 6.33 -16.78 1.37
CA ALA A 109 7.59 -16.90 0.64
C ALA A 109 8.81 -16.56 1.52
N CYS A 110 8.72 -15.50 2.35
CA CYS A 110 9.77 -15.16 3.31
C CYS A 110 9.89 -16.19 4.44
N ARG A 111 8.79 -16.79 4.92
CA ARG A 111 8.81 -17.87 5.91
C ARG A 111 9.53 -19.10 5.37
N ASP A 112 9.35 -19.43 4.10
CA ASP A 112 9.95 -20.60 3.47
C ASP A 112 11.42 -20.38 3.11
N ALA A 113 11.80 -19.15 2.76
CA ALA A 113 13.16 -18.79 2.36
C ALA A 113 14.11 -18.53 3.55
N TYR A 114 13.59 -18.07 4.69
CA TYR A 114 14.42 -17.59 5.81
C TYR A 114 14.28 -18.40 7.09
N GLY A 115 15.38 -18.46 7.86
CA GLY A 115 15.40 -19.08 9.18
C GLY A 115 14.51 -18.35 10.22
N PRO A 116 14.21 -18.99 11.36
CA PRO A 116 13.19 -18.53 12.31
C PRO A 116 13.46 -17.13 12.88
N LYS A 117 14.73 -16.77 13.12
CA LYS A 117 15.10 -15.43 13.64
C LYS A 117 14.71 -14.31 12.68
N VAL A 118 14.99 -14.49 11.38
CA VAL A 118 14.71 -13.49 10.35
C VAL A 118 13.20 -13.40 10.11
N ARG A 119 12.49 -14.53 10.09
CA ARG A 119 11.02 -14.55 9.97
C ARG A 119 10.34 -13.70 11.06
N TYR A 120 10.71 -13.90 12.33
CA TYR A 120 10.11 -13.13 13.42
C TYR A 120 10.52 -11.65 13.40
N ALA A 121 11.73 -11.33 12.95
CA ALA A 121 12.15 -9.95 12.75
C ALA A 121 11.32 -9.26 11.65
N LEU A 122 11.13 -9.92 10.50
CA LEU A 122 10.30 -9.41 9.40
C LEU A 122 8.84 -9.21 9.84
N TRP A 123 8.28 -10.16 10.59
CA TRP A 123 6.95 -10.02 11.18
C TRP A 123 6.87 -8.81 12.10
N GLY A 124 7.79 -8.67 13.06
CA GLY A 124 7.80 -7.53 13.99
C GLY A 124 7.98 -6.18 13.30
N LEU A 125 8.78 -6.11 12.24
CA LEU A 125 8.92 -4.91 11.42
C LEU A 125 7.63 -4.57 10.66
N CYS A 126 6.92 -5.59 10.15
CA CYS A 126 5.65 -5.40 9.46
C CYS A 126 4.55 -4.91 10.42
N GLU A 127 4.46 -5.50 11.62
CA GLU A 127 3.55 -5.06 12.69
C GLU A 127 3.84 -3.61 13.11
N LEU A 128 5.11 -3.24 13.29
CA LEU A 128 5.47 -1.87 13.60
C LEU A 128 5.09 -0.90 12.47
N ALA A 129 5.28 -1.32 11.21
CA ALA A 129 4.94 -0.51 10.04
C ALA A 129 3.43 -0.28 9.90
N ILE A 130 2.59 -1.29 10.15
CA ILE A 130 1.14 -1.11 10.08
C ILE A 130 0.62 -0.26 11.25
N ILE A 131 1.18 -0.41 12.46
CA ILE A 131 0.85 0.44 13.61
C ILE A 131 1.23 1.91 13.33
N ALA A 132 2.38 2.14 12.71
CA ALA A 132 2.80 3.49 12.32
C ALA A 132 1.89 4.11 11.25
N CYS A 133 1.43 3.30 10.29
CA CYS A 133 0.46 3.72 9.27
C CYS A 133 -0.88 4.10 9.90
N ASP A 134 -1.43 3.22 10.75
CA ASP A 134 -2.69 3.44 11.46
C ASP A 134 -2.63 4.71 12.34
N LEU A 135 -1.49 4.94 13.01
CA LEU A 135 -1.29 6.18 13.78
C LEU A 135 -1.40 7.44 12.90
N ALA A 136 -0.88 7.41 11.68
CA ALA A 136 -1.00 8.54 10.74
C ALA A 136 -2.45 8.76 10.30
N GLU A 137 -3.21 7.68 10.05
CA GLU A 137 -4.63 7.75 9.69
C GLU A 137 -5.51 8.29 10.83
N VAL A 138 -5.28 7.81 12.06
CA VAL A 138 -6.00 8.26 13.26
C VAL A 138 -5.73 9.74 13.52
N LEU A 139 -4.46 10.18 13.43
CA LEU A 139 -4.11 11.59 13.60
C LEU A 139 -4.69 12.45 12.48
N GLY A 140 -4.62 12.00 11.23
CA GLY A 140 -5.20 12.69 10.08
C GLY A 140 -6.70 12.91 10.26
N THR A 141 -7.43 11.87 10.67
CA THR A 141 -8.88 11.93 10.90
C THR A 141 -9.22 12.83 12.08
N ALA A 142 -8.48 12.74 13.19
CA ALA A 142 -8.70 13.61 14.36
C ALA A 142 -8.47 15.09 14.04
N ILE A 143 -7.45 15.40 13.23
CA ILE A 143 -7.18 16.77 12.74
C ILE A 143 -8.30 17.22 11.79
N ALA A 144 -8.75 16.37 10.87
CA ALA A 144 -9.86 16.69 9.98
C ALA A 144 -11.15 17.01 10.74
N LEU A 145 -11.51 16.21 11.75
CA LEU A 145 -12.66 16.45 12.62
C LEU A 145 -12.53 17.77 13.40
N LYS A 146 -11.32 18.09 13.86
CA LYS A 146 -11.04 19.36 14.52
C LYS A 146 -11.24 20.55 13.58
N LEU A 147 -10.74 20.46 12.35
CA LEU A 147 -10.85 21.54 11.36
C LEU A 147 -12.29 21.72 10.85
N LEU A 148 -13.02 20.62 10.66
CA LEU A 148 -14.37 20.65 10.08
C LEU A 148 -15.46 20.99 11.11
N PHE A 149 -15.35 20.45 12.32
CA PHE A 149 -16.40 20.54 13.35
C PHE A 149 -15.94 21.21 14.65
N GLY A 150 -14.67 21.61 14.75
CA GLY A 150 -14.12 22.20 15.98
C GLY A 150 -13.93 21.20 17.13
N ILE A 151 -14.02 19.89 16.86
CA ILE A 151 -13.93 18.84 17.89
C ILE A 151 -12.50 18.78 18.46
N PRO A 152 -12.31 18.77 19.79
CA PRO A 152 -10.98 18.60 20.38
C PRO A 152 -10.32 17.27 19.97
N LEU A 153 -8.99 17.26 19.81
CA LEU A 153 -8.26 16.10 19.29
C LEU A 153 -8.53 14.80 20.08
N VAL A 154 -8.64 14.89 21.41
CA VAL A 154 -8.92 13.71 22.26
C VAL A 154 -10.24 13.05 21.85
N TRP A 155 -11.29 13.85 21.64
CA TRP A 155 -12.58 13.35 21.19
C TRP A 155 -12.53 12.88 19.73
N GLY A 156 -11.77 13.57 18.87
CA GLY A 156 -11.52 13.14 17.49
C GLY A 156 -10.93 11.72 17.43
N VAL A 157 -9.86 11.46 18.19
CA VAL A 157 -9.22 10.13 18.30
C VAL A 157 -10.16 9.09 18.94
N THR A 158 -11.04 9.51 19.85
CA THR A 158 -12.02 8.57 20.42
C THR A 158 -13.08 8.17 19.39
N ILE A 159 -13.48 9.12 18.54
CA ILE A 159 -14.43 8.87 17.44
C ILE A 159 -13.82 7.95 16.40
N THR A 160 -12.51 8.03 16.14
CA THR A 160 -11.88 7.11 15.18
C THR A 160 -12.06 5.67 15.60
N ALA A 161 -12.11 5.30 16.89
CA ALA A 161 -12.40 3.91 17.29
C ALA A 161 -13.71 3.31 16.71
N LEU A 162 -14.63 4.14 16.21
CA LEU A 162 -15.83 3.71 15.49
C LEU A 162 -15.52 3.19 14.06
N ASP A 163 -14.36 3.48 13.49
CA ASP A 163 -13.92 3.02 12.17
C ASP A 163 -13.78 1.50 12.11
N VAL A 164 -13.24 0.86 13.15
CA VAL A 164 -13.14 -0.60 13.28
C VAL A 164 -14.55 -1.19 13.25
N LEU A 165 -15.49 -0.59 13.98
CA LEU A 165 -16.88 -1.02 14.01
C LEU A 165 -17.54 -0.84 12.63
N LEU A 166 -17.23 0.25 11.93
CA LEU A 166 -17.70 0.53 10.58
C LEU A 166 -17.19 -0.51 9.58
N ILE A 167 -15.89 -0.80 9.58
CA ILE A 167 -15.28 -1.80 8.70
C ILE A 167 -15.86 -3.19 8.99
N LEU A 168 -15.97 -3.59 10.26
CA LEU A 168 -16.59 -4.86 10.64
C LEU A 168 -18.05 -4.95 10.21
N ALA A 169 -18.81 -3.86 10.31
CA ALA A 169 -20.18 -3.80 9.81
C ALA A 169 -20.24 -3.91 8.28
N LEU A 170 -19.33 -3.25 7.56
CA LEU A 170 -19.25 -3.28 6.10
C LEU A 170 -18.82 -4.65 5.57
N GLN A 171 -17.91 -5.35 6.26
CA GLN A 171 -17.48 -6.70 5.90
C GLN A 171 -18.65 -7.70 5.86
N ARG A 172 -19.68 -7.52 6.70
CA ARG A 172 -20.90 -8.37 6.67
C ARG A 172 -21.66 -8.30 5.34
N TYR A 173 -21.48 -7.22 4.58
CA TYR A 173 -22.17 -7.02 3.30
C TYR A 173 -21.39 -7.53 2.08
N GLY A 174 -20.16 -8.02 2.28
CA GLY A 174 -19.31 -8.64 1.25
C GLY A 174 -18.28 -7.72 0.61
N PHE A 175 -17.16 -8.31 0.13
CA PHE A 175 -15.98 -7.60 -0.39
C PHE A 175 -16.26 -6.60 -1.51
N ARG A 176 -17.16 -6.92 -2.45
CA ARG A 176 -17.47 -6.03 -3.58
C ARG A 176 -18.10 -4.70 -3.16
N LYS A 177 -18.86 -4.70 -2.06
CA LYS A 177 -19.48 -3.47 -1.54
C LYS A 177 -18.48 -2.63 -0.76
N LEU A 178 -17.56 -3.28 -0.03
CA LEU A 178 -16.43 -2.63 0.62
C LEU A 178 -15.55 -1.91 -0.42
N GLU A 179 -15.21 -2.60 -1.50
CA GLU A 179 -14.43 -2.02 -2.61
C GLU A 179 -15.13 -0.81 -3.24
N ALA A 180 -16.43 -0.93 -3.55
CA ALA A 180 -17.21 0.18 -4.10
C ALA A 180 -17.27 1.39 -3.15
N PHE A 181 -17.38 1.14 -1.84
CA PHE A 181 -17.35 2.19 -0.82
C PHE A 181 -15.99 2.92 -0.80
N ILE A 182 -14.88 2.18 -0.80
CA ILE A 182 -13.53 2.76 -0.84
C ILE A 182 -13.32 3.58 -2.11
N ILE A 183 -13.73 3.05 -3.28
CA ILE A 183 -13.65 3.78 -4.55
C ILE A 183 -14.47 5.07 -4.52
N ALA A 184 -15.66 5.06 -3.90
CA ALA A 184 -16.47 6.27 -3.75
C ALA A 184 -15.75 7.33 -2.91
N LEU A 185 -15.10 6.94 -1.80
CA LEU A 185 -14.29 7.86 -0.99
C LEU A 185 -13.11 8.44 -1.79
N LEU A 186 -12.43 7.62 -2.58
CA LEU A 186 -11.35 8.07 -3.46
C LEU A 186 -11.82 9.09 -4.48
N ILE A 187 -12.99 8.88 -5.10
CA ILE A 187 -13.58 9.83 -6.05
C ILE A 187 -13.85 11.17 -5.36
N VAL A 188 -14.37 11.16 -4.13
CA VAL A 188 -14.60 12.39 -3.37
C VAL A 188 -13.29 13.14 -3.13
N ILE A 189 -12.24 12.46 -2.67
CA ILE A 189 -10.91 13.06 -2.46
C ILE A 189 -10.36 13.64 -3.77
N ALA A 190 -10.41 12.88 -4.86
CA ALA A 190 -9.93 13.31 -6.17
C ALA A 190 -10.69 14.53 -6.70
N LEU A 191 -12.02 14.59 -6.48
CA LEU A 191 -12.83 15.74 -6.85
C LEU A 191 -12.47 16.98 -6.02
N CYS A 192 -12.30 16.84 -4.70
CA CYS A 192 -11.89 17.94 -3.84
C CYS A 192 -10.56 18.55 -4.30
N PHE A 193 -9.50 17.74 -4.43
CA PHE A 193 -8.21 18.22 -4.92
C PHE A 193 -8.26 18.73 -6.36
N GLY A 194 -9.07 18.10 -7.23
CA GLY A 194 -9.25 18.55 -8.61
C GLY A 194 -9.89 19.94 -8.71
N VAL A 195 -10.89 20.23 -7.88
CA VAL A 195 -11.50 21.56 -7.78
C VAL A 195 -10.51 22.57 -7.22
N GLU A 196 -9.80 22.25 -6.14
CA GLU A 196 -8.77 23.13 -5.56
C GLU A 196 -7.67 23.46 -6.58
N LEU A 197 -7.19 22.47 -7.34
CA LEU A 197 -6.18 22.66 -8.37
C LEU A 197 -6.70 23.53 -9.53
N ALA A 198 -7.96 23.34 -9.94
CA ALA A 198 -8.59 24.17 -10.96
C ALA A 198 -8.74 25.64 -10.51
N LEU A 199 -9.08 25.86 -9.24
CA LEU A 199 -9.17 27.20 -8.65
C LEU A 199 -7.79 27.85 -8.44
N ALA A 200 -6.77 27.06 -8.13
CA ALA A 200 -5.40 27.55 -7.95
C ALA A 200 -4.73 28.04 -9.25
N GLN A 201 -5.26 27.64 -10.42
CA GLN A 201 -4.75 28.00 -11.75
C GLN A 201 -3.21 27.87 -11.89
N PRO A 202 -2.64 26.68 -11.66
CA PRO A 202 -1.20 26.52 -11.68
C PRO A 202 -0.64 26.66 -13.10
N SER A 203 0.58 27.18 -13.21
CA SER A 203 1.31 27.22 -14.47
C SER A 203 1.71 25.80 -14.89
N ILE A 204 1.11 25.31 -15.98
CA ILE A 204 1.43 24.00 -16.58
C ILE A 204 2.92 23.90 -16.95
N ALA A 205 3.51 25.01 -17.41
CA ALA A 205 4.93 25.06 -17.73
C ALA A 205 5.80 24.86 -16.47
N ALA A 206 5.40 25.43 -15.33
CA ALA A 206 6.12 25.26 -14.07
C ALA A 206 5.97 23.85 -13.50
N ILE A 207 4.78 23.24 -13.63
CA ILE A 207 4.57 21.82 -13.30
C ILE A 207 5.49 20.94 -14.14
N GLY A 208 5.50 21.14 -15.47
CA GLY A 208 6.35 20.40 -16.39
C GLY A 208 7.85 20.54 -16.07
N ALA A 209 8.29 21.75 -15.72
CA ALA A 209 9.66 22.00 -15.29
C ALA A 209 9.99 21.29 -13.95
N GLY A 210 9.03 21.19 -13.04
CA GLY A 210 9.17 20.48 -11.76
C GLY A 210 9.32 18.96 -11.89
N LEU A 211 8.85 18.38 -12.99
CA LEU A 211 9.04 16.95 -13.29
C LEU A 211 10.49 16.61 -13.71
N ILE A 212 11.28 17.62 -14.08
CA ILE A 212 12.69 17.43 -14.42
C ILE A 212 13.51 17.50 -13.12
N PRO A 213 14.29 16.47 -12.77
CA PRO A 213 15.09 16.47 -11.54
C PRO A 213 16.16 17.56 -11.57
N GLN A 214 16.24 18.33 -10.50
CA GLN A 214 17.18 19.43 -10.34
C GLN A 214 18.26 19.07 -9.33
N ALA A 215 19.51 19.49 -9.58
CA ALA A 215 20.63 19.25 -8.67
C ALA A 215 20.41 19.85 -7.27
N GLN A 216 19.55 20.87 -7.15
CA GLN A 216 19.20 21.51 -5.88
C GLN A 216 18.56 20.54 -4.87
N ILE A 217 17.89 19.50 -5.36
CA ILE A 217 17.23 18.48 -4.52
C ILE A 217 18.26 17.77 -3.63
N VAL A 218 19.47 17.54 -4.14
CA VAL A 218 20.53 16.83 -3.41
C VAL A 218 21.52 17.77 -2.72
N THR A 219 21.63 19.03 -3.16
CA THR A 219 22.56 19.99 -2.56
C THR A 219 21.95 20.80 -1.43
N ASN A 220 20.62 20.98 -1.41
CA ASN A 220 19.92 21.68 -0.33
C ASN A 220 19.49 20.68 0.76
N PRO A 221 20.00 20.79 2.00
CA PRO A 221 19.69 19.85 3.07
C PRO A 221 18.19 19.75 3.40
N ALA A 222 17.45 20.85 3.31
CA ALA A 222 16.03 20.88 3.62
C ALA A 222 15.19 20.23 2.50
N MET A 223 15.55 20.47 1.23
CA MET A 223 14.92 19.76 0.11
C MET A 223 15.25 18.27 0.14
N LEU A 224 16.50 17.92 0.43
CA LEU A 224 16.95 16.53 0.54
C LEU A 224 16.19 15.80 1.65
N TYR A 225 15.98 16.45 2.80
CA TYR A 225 15.22 15.86 3.91
C TYR A 225 13.78 15.51 3.50
N ILE A 226 13.07 16.44 2.85
CA ILE A 226 11.71 16.17 2.35
C ILE A 226 11.73 15.13 1.24
N ALA A 227 12.71 15.17 0.33
CA ALA A 227 12.84 14.20 -0.75
C ALA A 227 13.04 12.77 -0.22
N ILE A 228 13.89 12.60 0.79
CA ILE A 228 14.06 11.32 1.49
C ILE A 228 12.76 10.90 2.18
N GLY A 229 12.04 11.85 2.77
CA GLY A 229 10.71 11.63 3.35
C GLY A 229 9.71 11.06 2.34
N ILE A 230 9.58 11.70 1.17
CA ILE A 230 8.70 11.26 0.07
C ILE A 230 9.07 9.84 -0.39
N LEU A 231 10.36 9.59 -0.63
CA LEU A 231 10.84 8.26 -1.04
C LEU A 231 10.57 7.19 0.02
N GLY A 232 10.80 7.51 1.29
CA GLY A 232 10.60 6.60 2.42
C GLY A 232 9.11 6.29 2.65
N ALA A 233 8.26 7.29 2.58
CA ALA A 233 6.81 7.14 2.81
C ALA A 233 6.12 6.34 1.69
N THR A 234 6.68 6.37 0.48
CA THR A 234 6.10 5.66 -0.66
C THR A 234 6.28 4.14 -0.56
N VAL A 235 7.36 3.61 -0.01
CA VAL A 235 7.53 2.16 0.08
C VAL A 235 6.87 1.63 1.35
N MET A 236 5.60 1.25 1.25
CA MET A 236 4.81 0.69 2.36
C MET A 236 4.97 -0.84 2.41
N PRO A 237 5.72 -1.42 3.37
CA PRO A 237 6.01 -2.85 3.38
C PRO A 237 4.74 -3.70 3.53
N HIS A 238 3.82 -3.30 4.41
CA HIS A 238 2.53 -3.96 4.62
C HIS A 238 1.71 -4.05 3.32
N ASN A 239 1.81 -3.04 2.46
CA ASN A 239 1.07 -2.99 1.21
C ASN A 239 1.65 -3.94 0.15
N LEU A 240 2.95 -4.26 0.22
CA LEU A 240 3.55 -5.32 -0.60
C LEU A 240 2.99 -6.69 -0.20
N TYR A 241 2.91 -6.99 1.10
CA TYR A 241 2.28 -8.22 1.58
C TYR A 241 0.81 -8.33 1.13
N LEU A 242 0.06 -7.23 1.23
CA LEU A 242 -1.33 -7.16 0.80
C LEU A 242 -1.49 -7.48 -0.69
N HIS A 243 -0.65 -6.91 -1.56
CA HIS A 243 -0.78 -7.11 -3.01
C HIS A 243 -0.37 -8.51 -3.49
N SER A 244 0.45 -9.22 -2.72
CA SER A 244 0.79 -10.63 -2.99
C SER A 244 -0.27 -11.63 -2.51
N SER A 245 -1.25 -11.18 -1.72
CA SER A 245 -2.20 -12.04 -0.99
C SER A 245 -3.48 -12.39 -1.75
#